data_AF-A0A8T3M859-F1
#
_entry.id   AF-A0A8T3M859-F1
#
_cell.length_a   1.000
_cell.length_b   1.000
_cell.length_c   1.000
_cell.angle_alpha   90.00
_cell.angle_beta   90.00
_cell.angle_gamma   90.00
#
_symmetry.space_group_name_H-M   'P 1'
#
loop_
_entity.id
_entity.type
_entity.pdbx_description
1 polymer ?
#
loop_
_entity_poly.entity_id
_entity_poly.type
_entity_poly.pdbx_seq_one_letter_code
_entity_poly.pdbx_strand_id
1 'polypeptide(L)'
;YEMHLLDELGMRPEVDRCVECDRMLEAEERFRWVPPLGGVICQRCPGPPHERTGLSLEGLKLLKAYQRLDIEAIAGLRLSPAVEIEVESALRDFVRQALEREARSLAFLDEIREPAGAH
;
A
#
# COMPACT_ATOMS: atom_id res chain seq x y z
N TYR A 1 -4.58 1.51 16.97
CA TYR A 1 -5.00 0.10 17.09
C TYR A 1 -5.14 -0.60 15.74
N GLU A 2 -5.75 -0.01 14.71
CA GLU A 2 -5.90 -0.70 13.41
C GLU A 2 -4.58 -0.91 12.64
N MET A 3 -3.60 -0.02 12.79
CA MET A 3 -2.33 -0.10 12.07
C MET A 3 -1.38 -1.23 12.51
N HIS A 4 -1.31 -1.53 13.81
CA HIS A 4 -0.50 -2.65 14.30
C HIS A 4 -1.02 -4.00 13.80
N LEU A 5 -2.35 -4.13 13.60
CA LEU A 5 -2.95 -5.34 13.06
C LEU A 5 -2.56 -5.56 11.59
N LEU A 6 -2.47 -4.49 10.80
CA LEU A 6 -2.03 -4.56 9.39
C LEU A 6 -0.56 -4.94 9.26
N ASP A 7 0.24 -4.41 10.18
CA ASP A 7 1.66 -4.71 10.32
C ASP A 7 1.92 -6.18 10.67
N GLU A 8 1.11 -6.78 11.55
CA GLU A 8 1.20 -8.21 11.91
C GLU A 8 0.74 -9.14 10.79
N LEU A 9 -0.19 -8.68 9.94
CA LEU A 9 -0.65 -9.43 8.77
C LEU A 9 0.35 -9.37 7.59
N GLY A 10 1.47 -8.66 7.72
CA GLY A 10 2.47 -8.51 6.65
C GLY A 10 1.98 -7.64 5.48
N MET A 11 0.84 -6.98 5.63
CA MET A 11 0.16 -6.19 4.61
C MET A 11 0.67 -4.75 4.65
N ARG A 12 1.96 -4.59 4.37
CA ARG A 12 2.65 -3.29 4.37
C ARG A 12 2.83 -2.78 2.94
N PRO A 13 2.40 -1.56 2.63
CA PRO A 13 2.68 -0.97 1.34
C PRO A 13 4.16 -0.57 1.21
N GLU A 14 4.74 -0.75 0.04
CA GLU A 14 6.04 -0.17 -0.28
C GLU A 14 5.89 1.34 -0.49
N VAL A 15 6.63 2.12 0.28
CA VAL A 15 6.55 3.60 0.32
C VAL A 15 7.89 4.27 0.06
N ASP A 16 8.99 3.52 0.11
CA ASP A 16 10.34 4.01 -0.09
C ASP A 16 10.81 3.78 -1.53
N ARG A 17 10.42 2.67 -2.14
CA ARG A 17 10.87 2.28 -3.48
C ARG A 17 9.71 2.21 -4.47
N CYS A 18 10.03 2.45 -5.73
CA CYS A 18 9.08 2.24 -6.82
C CYS A 18 8.80 0.74 -6.98
N VAL A 19 7.55 0.30 -6.85
CA VAL A 19 7.17 -1.11 -7.00
C VAL A 19 7.43 -1.70 -8.41
N GLU A 20 7.67 -0.84 -9.40
CA GLU A 20 7.91 -1.23 -10.80
C GLU A 20 9.39 -1.35 -11.15
N CYS A 21 10.25 -0.51 -10.56
CA CYS A 21 11.66 -0.41 -10.97
C CYS A 21 12.65 -0.44 -9.80
N ASP A 22 12.17 -0.66 -8.59
CA ASP A 22 12.92 -0.75 -7.33
C ASP A 22 13.74 0.50 -6.95
N ARG A 23 13.62 1.57 -7.73
CA ARG A 23 14.31 2.83 -7.45
C ARG A 23 13.77 3.48 -6.18
N MET A 24 14.67 3.91 -5.31
CA MET A 24 14.35 4.75 -4.16
C MET A 24 13.71 6.08 -4.60
N LEU A 25 12.61 6.46 -3.95
CA LEU A 25 11.98 7.76 -4.11
C LEU A 25 12.70 8.80 -3.27
N GLU A 26 13.06 9.91 -3.91
CA GLU A 26 13.58 11.08 -3.20
C GLU A 26 12.48 11.74 -2.36
N ALA A 27 12.85 12.45 -1.30
CA ALA A 27 11.92 12.97 -0.29
C ALA A 27 10.79 13.88 -0.80
N GLU A 28 10.98 14.49 -1.98
CA GLU A 28 10.06 15.44 -2.61
C GLU A 28 9.75 15.08 -4.07
N GLU A 29 10.14 13.88 -4.50
CA GLU A 29 9.82 13.41 -5.85
C GLU A 29 8.31 13.14 -5.96
N ARG A 30 7.67 13.60 -7.04
CA ARG A 30 6.27 13.22 -7.28
C ARG A 30 6.21 11.72 -7.52
N PHE A 31 5.18 11.11 -6.97
CA PHE A 31 4.91 9.68 -7.04
C PHE A 31 3.44 9.47 -7.43
N ARG A 32 3.08 8.23 -7.69
CA ARG A 32 1.69 7.78 -7.73
C ARG A 32 1.50 6.70 -6.69
N TRP A 33 0.43 6.81 -5.91
CA TRP A 33 0.00 5.76 -4.99
C TRP A 33 -0.87 4.76 -5.76
N VAL A 34 -0.45 3.50 -5.78
CA VAL A 34 -1.10 2.44 -6.57
C VAL A 34 -1.22 1.18 -5.70
N PRO A 35 -2.23 1.13 -4.80
CA PRO A 35 -2.40 0.02 -3.87
C PRO A 35 -2.46 -1.38 -4.51
N PRO A 36 -3.09 -1.60 -5.69
CA PRO A 36 -3.11 -2.91 -6.34
C PRO A 36 -1.72 -3.45 -6.68
N LEU A 37 -0.76 -2.55 -6.91
CA LEU A 37 0.63 -2.88 -7.20
C LEU A 37 1.50 -2.91 -5.93
N GLY A 38 0.91 -2.74 -4.76
CA GLY A 38 1.61 -2.91 -3.49
C GLY A 38 2.19 -1.62 -2.91
N GLY A 39 2.01 -0.45 -3.56
CA GLY A 39 2.60 0.78 -3.04
C GLY A 39 2.76 1.90 -4.03
N VAL A 40 3.91 2.57 -3.99
CA VAL A 40 4.20 3.77 -4.79
C VAL A 40 4.93 3.48 -6.09
N ILE A 41 4.65 4.30 -7.12
CA ILE A 41 5.32 4.27 -8.42
C ILE A 41 5.97 5.63 -8.69
N CYS A 42 7.23 5.62 -9.13
CA CYS A 42 7.93 6.85 -9.53
C CYS A 42 7.40 7.38 -10.87
N GLN A 43 7.63 8.67 -11.13
CA GLN A 43 7.21 9.30 -12.39
C GLN A 43 7.80 8.70 -13.67
N ARG A 44 8.92 7.96 -13.57
CA ARG A 44 9.60 7.38 -14.74
C ARG A 44 8.90 6.13 -15.26
N CYS A 45 8.16 5.45 -14.40
CA CYS A 45 7.41 4.26 -14.78
C CYS A 45 6.03 4.68 -15.30
N PRO A 46 5.52 4.06 -16.37
CA PRO A 46 4.22 4.40 -16.93
C PRO A 46 3.08 4.10 -15.94
N GLY A 47 3.18 2.98 -15.21
CA GLY A 47 2.15 2.51 -14.28
C GLY A 47 0.79 2.28 -14.96
N PRO A 48 -0.24 1.91 -14.20
CA PRO A 48 -1.58 1.75 -14.74
C PRO A 48 -2.18 3.11 -15.14
N PRO A 49 -2.96 3.16 -16.25
CA PRO A 49 -3.51 4.41 -16.77
C PRO A 49 -4.56 5.03 -15.84
N HIS A 50 -5.24 4.20 -15.03
CA HIS A 50 -6.35 4.62 -14.18
C HIS A 50 -6.34 3.87 -12.85
N GLU A 51 -5.72 4.46 -11.84
CA GLU A 51 -6.03 4.26 -10.43
C GLU A 51 -5.28 5.36 -9.68
N ARG A 52 -5.99 6.45 -9.37
CA ARG A 52 -5.49 7.49 -8.47
C ARG A 52 -6.36 7.45 -7.23
N THR A 53 -6.01 6.61 -6.28
CA THR A 53 -6.27 6.97 -4.89
C THR A 53 -5.27 8.07 -4.54
N GLY A 54 -5.79 9.24 -4.15
CA GLY A 54 -4.95 10.38 -3.83
C GLY A 54 -4.24 10.14 -2.51
N LEU A 55 -2.91 10.05 -2.54
CA LEU A 55 -2.06 10.18 -1.36
C LEU A 55 -1.19 11.41 -1.56
N SER A 56 -1.25 12.34 -0.62
CA SER A 56 -0.44 13.54 -0.56
C SER A 56 1.00 13.21 -0.17
N LEU A 57 1.93 14.15 -0.39
CA LEU A 57 3.31 13.98 0.06
C LEU A 57 3.39 13.90 1.59
N GLU A 58 2.52 14.61 2.29
CA GLU A 58 2.41 14.57 3.76
C GLU A 58 1.88 13.21 4.23
N GLY A 59 0.86 12.67 3.54
CA GLY A 59 0.37 11.31 3.78
C GLY A 59 1.45 10.25 3.54
N LEU A 60 2.24 10.37 2.46
CA LEU A 60 3.37 9.47 2.20
C LEU A 60 4.44 9.55 3.31
N LYS A 61 4.78 10.76 3.78
CA LYS A 61 5.73 10.94 4.89
C LYS A 61 5.22 10.30 6.17
N LEU A 62 3.91 10.39 6.44
CA LEU A 62 3.31 9.73 7.59
C LEU A 62 3.31 8.21 7.45
N LEU A 63 3.01 7.65 6.27
CA LEU A 63 3.17 6.20 6.02
C LEU A 63 4.62 5.73 6.24
N LYS A 64 5.62 6.49 5.77
CA LYS A 64 7.04 6.19 6.03
C LYS A 64 7.37 6.23 7.52
N ALA A 65 6.82 7.20 8.26
CA ALA A 65 7.00 7.31 9.70
C ALA A 65 6.40 6.10 10.41
N TYR A 66 5.19 5.70 10.03
CA TYR A 66 4.52 4.52 10.55
C TYR A 66 5.29 3.20 10.36
N GLN A 67 6.11 3.08 9.32
CA GLN A 67 6.95 1.89 9.11
C GLN A 67 8.26 1.90 9.89
N ARG A 68 8.69 3.06 10.39
CA ARG A 68 10.04 3.28 10.95
C ARG A 68 10.04 3.63 12.43
N LEU A 69 8.95 4.20 12.92
CA LEU A 69 8.84 4.74 14.27
C LEU A 69 7.96 3.84 15.15
N ASP A 70 8.25 3.85 16.44
CA ASP A 70 7.38 3.26 17.45
C ASP A 70 6.14 4.14 17.71
N ILE A 71 5.15 3.55 18.39
CA ILE A 71 3.86 4.19 18.62
C ILE A 71 3.98 5.45 19.48
N GLU A 72 4.97 5.49 20.38
CA GLU A 72 5.28 6.63 21.23
C GLU A 72 5.84 7.81 20.43
N ALA A 73 6.79 7.57 19.50
CA ALA A 73 7.33 8.60 18.63
C ALA A 73 6.28 9.15 17.66
N ILE A 74 5.38 8.28 17.18
CA ILE A 74 4.25 8.67 16.35
C ILE A 74 3.28 9.58 17.12
N ALA A 75 2.92 9.23 18.35
CA ALA A 75 2.01 10.02 19.18
C ALA A 75 2.56 11.43 19.51
N GLY A 76 3.87 11.62 19.42
CA GLY A 76 4.53 12.92 19.56
C GLY A 76 4.50 13.79 18.30
N LEU A 77 4.14 13.26 17.13
CA LEU A 77 4.05 14.03 15.90
C LEU A 77 2.82 14.94 15.95
N ARG A 78 3.02 16.24 15.74
CA ARG A 78 1.92 17.17 15.45
C ARG A 78 1.47 16.97 14.01
N LEU A 79 0.50 16.10 13.82
CA LEU A 79 -0.11 15.85 12.51
C LEU A 79 -1.40 16.67 12.35
N SER A 80 -1.68 17.05 11.11
CA SER A 80 -3.00 17.60 10.77
C SER A 80 -4.02 16.46 10.81
N PRO A 81 -5.20 16.63 11.44
CA PRO A 81 -6.27 15.63 11.40
C PRO A 81 -6.65 15.21 9.98
N ALA A 82 -6.51 16.12 9.00
CA ALA A 82 -6.79 15.82 7.61
C ALA A 82 -5.81 14.78 7.02
N VAL A 83 -4.53 14.85 7.39
CA VAL A 83 -3.50 13.91 6.91
C VAL A 83 -3.68 12.54 7.56
N GLU A 84 -4.08 12.50 8.83
CA GLU A 84 -4.40 11.23 9.50
C GLU A 84 -5.56 10.51 8.84
N ILE A 85 -6.68 11.21 8.58
CA ILE A 85 -7.85 10.65 7.89
C ILE A 85 -7.49 10.16 6.49
N GLU A 86 -6.68 10.93 5.76
CA GLU A 86 -6.20 10.57 4.42
C GLU A 86 -5.41 9.25 4.45
N VAL A 87 -4.44 9.14 5.35
CA VAL A 87 -3.58 7.95 5.46
C VAL A 87 -4.38 6.74 5.95
N GLU A 88 -5.29 6.93 6.89
CA GLU A 88 -6.17 5.86 7.36
C GLU A 88 -7.03 5.31 6.21
N SER A 89 -7.63 6.19 5.40
CA SER A 89 -8.40 5.79 4.22
C SER A 89 -7.52 5.05 3.20
N ALA A 90 -6.31 5.55 2.93
CA ALA A 90 -5.38 4.92 2.00
C ALA A 90 -4.96 3.51 2.46
N LEU A 91 -4.73 3.31 3.76
CA LEU A 91 -4.41 2.00 4.32
C LEU A 91 -5.62 1.05 4.28
N ARG A 92 -6.81 1.51 4.64
CA ARG A 92 -8.04 0.70 4.56
C ARG A 92 -8.28 0.20 3.13
N ASP A 93 -8.10 1.06 2.13
CA ASP A 93 -8.25 0.70 0.73
C ASP A 93 -7.18 -0.27 0.26
N PHE A 94 -5.92 -0.06 0.67
CA PHE A 94 -4.82 -0.98 0.38
C PHE A 94 -5.11 -2.40 0.89
N VAL A 95 -5.54 -2.52 2.14
CA VAL A 95 -5.82 -3.80 2.77
C VAL A 95 -6.96 -4.53 2.08
N ARG A 96 -8.06 -3.80 1.78
CA ARG A 96 -9.19 -4.36 1.03
C ARG A 96 -8.73 -4.98 -0.28
N GLN A 97 -7.95 -4.23 -1.06
CA GLN A 97 -7.52 -4.67 -2.39
C GLN A 97 -6.52 -5.82 -2.33
N ALA A 98 -5.62 -5.82 -1.34
CA ALA A 98 -4.68 -6.91 -1.14
C ALA A 98 -5.39 -8.21 -0.73
N LEU A 99 -6.39 -8.14 0.16
CA LEU A 99 -7.21 -9.30 0.55
C LEU A 99 -8.04 -9.84 -0.63
N GLU A 100 -8.64 -8.96 -1.43
CA GLU A 100 -9.37 -9.37 -2.64
C GLU A 100 -8.46 -10.07 -3.65
N ARG A 101 -7.23 -9.58 -3.81
CA ARG A 101 -6.24 -10.18 -4.71
C ARG A 101 -5.83 -11.57 -4.24
N GLU A 102 -5.52 -11.73 -2.96
CA GLU A 102 -5.18 -13.03 -2.37
C GLU A 102 -6.32 -14.04 -2.54
N ALA A 103 -7.56 -13.65 -2.28
CA ALA A 103 -8.73 -14.51 -2.48
C ALA A 103 -8.86 -14.99 -3.94
N ARG A 104 -8.65 -14.10 -4.91
CA ARG A 104 -8.69 -14.45 -6.35
C ARG A 104 -7.54 -15.38 -6.75
N SER A 105 -6.33 -15.14 -6.23
CA SER A 105 -5.17 -15.98 -6.49
C SER A 105 -5.35 -17.41 -5.95
N LEU A 106 -5.93 -17.55 -4.75
CA LEU A 106 -6.26 -18.85 -4.17
C LEU A 106 -7.31 -19.58 -5.01
N ALA A 107 -8.40 -18.91 -5.37
CA ALA A 107 -9.46 -19.50 -6.21
C ALA A 107 -8.91 -20.02 -7.57
N PHE A 108 -7.99 -19.28 -8.19
CA PHE A 108 -7.33 -19.70 -9.43
C PHE A 108 -6.41 -20.91 -9.23
N LEU A 109 -5.67 -20.97 -8.12
CA LEU A 109 -4.84 -22.13 -7.80
C LEU A 109 -5.68 -23.38 -7.55
N ASP A 110 -6.84 -23.23 -6.91
CA ASP A 110 -7.79 -24.33 -6.71
C ASP A 110 -8.36 -24.82 -8.05
N GLU A 111 -8.71 -23.91 -8.98
CA GLU A 111 -9.17 -24.26 -10.34
C GLU A 111 -8.11 -25.02 -11.16
N ILE A 112 -6.82 -24.67 -11.05
CA ILE A 112 -5.73 -25.44 -11.71
C ILE A 112 -5.51 -26.81 -11.05
N ARG A 113 -5.72 -26.89 -9.74
CA ARG A 113 -5.50 -28.11 -8.95
C ARG A 113 -6.63 -29.11 -9.09
N GLU A 114 -7.83 -28.68 -9.47
CA GLU A 114 -8.87 -29.57 -10.00
C GLU A 114 -8.49 -29.93 -11.44
N PRO A 115 -7.94 -31.13 -11.71
CA PRO A 115 -7.59 -31.51 -13.07
C PRO A 115 -8.85 -31.44 -13.93
N ALA A 116 -8.72 -30.90 -15.15
CA ALA A 116 -9.62 -31.21 -16.25
C ALA A 116 -9.74 -32.74 -16.37
N GLY A 117 -10.75 -33.31 -15.72
CA GLY A 117 -10.71 -34.72 -15.35
C GLY A 117 -11.87 -35.18 -14.48
N ALA A 118 -13.09 -34.71 -14.74
CA ALA A 118 -14.31 -35.47 -14.45
C ALA A 118 -15.47 -35.00 -15.34
N HIS A 119 -15.82 -35.89 -16.29
CA HIS A 119 -16.98 -35.91 -17.20
C HIS A 119 -16.88 -35.11 -18.51
#